data_AF-A0A2T8F815-F1
#
_entry.id   AF-A0A2T8F815-F1
#
_cell.length_a   1.000
_cell.length_b   1.000
_cell.length_c   1.000
_cell.angle_alpha   90.00
_cell.angle_beta   90.00
_cell.angle_gamma   90.00
#
_symmetry.space_group_name_H-M   'P 1'
#
loop_
_entity.id
_entity.type
_entity.pdbx_description
1 polymer ?
#
loop_
_entity_poly.entity_id
_entity_poly.type
_entity_poly.pdbx_seq_one_letter_code
_entity_poly.pdbx_strand_id
1 'polypeptide(L)'
;MDPALQDPFFRRLREQHPDVEIVMLPPEHTGDPGLPPATVGQCLAAQRHADAVLDAVAGRLGLETSSRIGFWWQQRHPLVRRWVVRTRFEDLGDEQRGDGSVDVLRSLGNLLLELRWDARPTGNQPPELTALAGPVRLVARAAPYAVGLQVVGQPFYLTEPVIAQVAEQGAPA
;
A
#
# COMPACT_ATOMS: atom_id res chain seq x y z
N MET A 1 -14.88 -36.28 13.55
CA MET A 1 -13.57 -36.86 13.22
C MET A 1 -12.59 -35.69 13.17
N ASP A 2 -11.55 -35.66 14.02
CA ASP A 2 -10.61 -34.54 14.10
C ASP A 2 -9.72 -34.52 12.83
N PRO A 3 -9.81 -33.50 11.95
CA PRO A 3 -9.01 -33.44 10.73
C PRO A 3 -7.50 -33.38 10.99
N ALA A 4 -7.05 -32.94 12.18
CA ALA A 4 -5.63 -32.96 12.55
C ALA A 4 -5.09 -34.38 12.72
N LEU A 5 -5.95 -35.37 12.98
CA LEU A 5 -5.51 -36.78 13.11
C LEU A 5 -5.23 -37.44 11.76
N GLN A 6 -5.69 -36.84 10.66
CA GLN A 6 -5.47 -37.37 9.31
C GLN A 6 -4.30 -36.73 8.58
N ASP A 7 -3.79 -35.61 9.09
CA ASP A 7 -2.67 -34.90 8.51
C ASP A 7 -1.32 -35.51 9.01
N PRO A 8 -0.45 -35.98 8.09
CA PRO A 8 0.84 -36.59 8.45
C PRO A 8 1.79 -35.68 9.24
N PHE A 9 1.70 -34.36 9.05
CA PHE A 9 2.52 -33.38 9.76
C PHE A 9 2.08 -33.26 11.22
N PHE A 10 0.78 -33.07 11.46
CA PHE A 10 0.25 -32.93 12.82
C PHE A 10 0.40 -34.22 13.64
N ARG A 11 0.34 -35.39 12.98
CA ARG A 11 0.63 -36.67 13.63
C ARG A 11 2.08 -36.75 14.12
N ARG A 12 3.07 -36.45 13.28
CA ARG A 12 4.49 -36.44 13.67
C ARG A 12 4.79 -35.42 14.77
N LEU A 13 4.18 -34.24 14.68
CA LEU A 13 4.39 -33.17 15.65
C LEU A 13 3.91 -33.59 17.06
N ARG A 14 2.75 -34.25 17.14
CA ARG A 14 2.22 -34.80 18.41
C ARG A 14 3.04 -35.98 18.95
N GLU A 15 3.59 -36.83 18.08
CA GLU A 15 4.49 -37.92 18.47
C GLU A 15 5.79 -37.39 19.10
N GLN A 16 6.32 -36.28 18.59
CA GLN A 16 7.56 -35.67 19.07
C GLN A 16 7.38 -34.77 20.29
N HIS A 17 6.20 -34.15 20.44
CA HIS A 17 5.89 -33.20 21.50
C HIS A 17 4.49 -33.48 22.10
N PRO A 18 4.34 -34.53 22.91
CA PRO A 18 3.04 -34.96 23.45
C PRO A 18 2.44 -33.97 24.47
N ASP A 19 3.26 -33.04 24.97
CA ASP A 19 2.91 -31.98 25.90
C ASP A 19 2.35 -30.71 25.24
N VAL A 20 2.40 -30.62 23.91
CA VAL A 20 1.92 -29.45 23.15
C VAL A 20 0.46 -29.61 22.75
N GLU A 21 -0.41 -28.73 23.25
CA GLU A 21 -1.80 -28.63 22.82
C GLU A 21 -1.88 -27.89 21.47
N ILE A 22 -2.23 -28.63 20.40
CA ILE A 22 -2.41 -28.05 19.06
C ILE A 22 -3.88 -27.66 18.90
N VAL A 23 -4.13 -26.35 18.92
CA VAL A 23 -5.45 -25.77 18.63
C VAL A 23 -5.52 -25.40 17.16
N MET A 24 -6.34 -26.10 16.38
CA MET A 24 -6.69 -25.67 15.03
C MET A 24 -7.80 -24.63 15.12
N LEU A 25 -7.49 -23.41 14.71
CA LEU A 25 -8.53 -22.40 14.53
C LEU A 25 -9.36 -22.76 13.29
N PRO A 26 -10.70 -22.63 13.34
CA PRO A 26 -11.51 -22.79 12.16
C PRO A 26 -11.04 -21.80 11.08
N PRO A 27 -11.12 -22.15 9.78
CA PRO A 27 -10.79 -21.20 8.73
C PRO A 27 -11.63 -19.95 8.95
N GLU A 28 -10.97 -18.79 9.00
CA GLU A 28 -11.65 -17.51 9.10
C GLU A 28 -12.64 -17.43 7.93
N HIS A 29 -13.93 -17.50 8.23
CA HIS A 29 -14.96 -17.20 7.24
C HIS A 29 -14.85 -15.72 6.94
N THR A 30 -14.11 -15.41 5.89
CA THR A 30 -14.18 -14.11 5.26
C THR A 30 -15.54 -14.05 4.58
N GLY A 31 -16.50 -13.42 5.27
CA GLY A 31 -17.85 -13.19 4.73
C GLY A 31 -17.81 -12.39 3.45
N ASP A 32 -18.97 -12.20 2.82
CA ASP A 32 -19.10 -11.42 1.58
C ASP A 32 -18.34 -10.08 1.70
N PRO A 33 -17.45 -9.75 0.74
CA PRO A 33 -16.70 -8.50 0.75
C PRO A 33 -17.60 -7.24 0.78
N GLY A 34 -18.90 -7.36 0.46
CA GLY A 34 -19.85 -6.24 0.48
C GLY A 34 -19.55 -5.19 -0.59
N LEU A 35 -18.72 -5.55 -1.57
CA LEU A 35 -18.33 -4.73 -2.72
C LEU A 35 -18.67 -5.48 -4.01
N PRO A 36 -19.19 -4.79 -5.05
CA PRO A 36 -19.38 -5.43 -6.34
C PRO A 36 -18.02 -5.81 -6.97
N PRO A 37 -17.96 -6.91 -7.76
CA PRO A 37 -16.75 -7.27 -8.49
C PRO A 37 -16.28 -6.13 -9.39
N ALA A 38 -14.99 -5.79 -9.28
CA ALA A 38 -14.37 -4.80 -10.13
C ALA A 38 -14.09 -5.37 -11.53
N THR A 39 -14.17 -4.51 -12.53
CA THR A 39 -13.73 -4.82 -13.90
C THR A 39 -12.24 -4.54 -14.08
N VAL A 40 -11.61 -5.15 -15.08
CA VAL A 40 -10.21 -4.85 -15.45
C VAL A 40 -10.05 -3.36 -15.79
N GLY A 41 -11.00 -2.75 -16.50
CA GLY A 41 -10.97 -1.33 -16.84
C GLY A 41 -10.91 -0.42 -15.62
N GLN A 42 -11.69 -0.73 -14.57
CA GLN A 42 -11.65 0.00 -13.30
C GLN A 42 -10.30 -0.17 -12.58
N CYS A 43 -9.72 -1.37 -12.62
CA CYS A 43 -8.41 -1.65 -12.03
C CYS A 43 -7.31 -0.83 -12.73
N LEU A 44 -7.25 -0.87 -14.05
CA LEU A 44 -6.27 -0.10 -14.83
C LEU A 44 -6.48 1.42 -14.69
N ALA A 45 -7.72 1.87 -14.60
CA ALA A 45 -8.01 3.28 -14.33
C ALA A 45 -7.48 3.72 -12.97
N ALA A 46 -7.61 2.88 -11.93
CA ALA A 46 -7.05 3.15 -10.61
C ALA A 46 -5.52 3.19 -10.63
N GLN A 47 -4.87 2.31 -11.41
CA GLN A 47 -3.42 2.33 -11.61
C GLN A 47 -2.95 3.66 -12.20
N ARG A 48 -3.49 4.01 -13.37
CA ARG A 48 -3.17 5.28 -14.06
C ARG A 48 -3.47 6.50 -13.21
N HIS A 49 -4.57 6.47 -12.45
CA HIS A 49 -4.93 7.58 -11.57
C HIS A 49 -3.90 7.77 -10.44
N ALA A 50 -3.50 6.70 -9.78
CA ALA A 50 -2.46 6.78 -8.75
C ALA A 50 -1.13 7.27 -9.31
N ASP A 51 -0.79 6.85 -10.53
CA ASP A 51 0.41 7.32 -11.20
C ASP A 51 0.34 8.80 -11.57
N ALA A 52 -0.77 9.25 -12.14
CA ALA A 52 -0.97 10.66 -12.48
C ALA A 52 -0.96 11.57 -11.23
N VAL A 53 -1.49 11.10 -10.10
CA VAL A 53 -1.39 11.82 -8.82
C VAL A 53 0.06 11.98 -8.40
N LEU A 54 0.85 10.92 -8.50
CA LEU A 54 2.27 10.95 -8.15
C LEU A 54 3.04 11.93 -9.05
N ASP A 55 2.84 11.86 -10.37
CA ASP A 55 3.52 12.71 -11.35
C ASP A 55 3.16 14.18 -11.16
N ALA A 56 1.88 14.47 -10.86
CA ALA A 56 1.43 15.83 -10.60
C ALA A 56 2.05 16.41 -9.32
N VAL A 57 2.19 15.60 -8.25
CA VAL A 57 2.83 16.02 -7.00
C VAL A 57 4.33 16.23 -7.22
N ALA A 58 5.02 15.27 -7.84
CA ALA A 58 6.45 15.36 -8.13
C ALA A 58 6.78 16.57 -9.01
N GLY A 59 6.03 16.76 -10.11
CA GLY A 59 6.21 17.87 -11.03
C GLY A 59 5.97 19.24 -10.39
N ARG A 60 5.00 19.36 -9.46
CA ARG A 60 4.76 20.63 -8.74
C ARG A 60 5.80 20.94 -7.67
N LEU A 61 6.41 19.91 -7.08
CA LEU A 61 7.53 20.08 -6.16
C LEU A 61 8.86 20.28 -6.89
N GLY A 62 8.90 20.04 -8.20
CA GLY A 62 10.14 20.08 -8.99
C GLY A 62 11.12 18.98 -8.57
N LEU A 63 10.60 17.84 -8.10
CA LEU A 63 11.39 16.71 -7.62
C LEU A 63 11.27 15.52 -8.58
N GLU A 64 12.41 14.90 -8.86
CA GLU A 64 12.48 13.65 -9.62
C GLU A 64 12.26 12.45 -8.70
N THR A 65 11.58 11.42 -9.21
CA THR A 65 11.35 10.16 -8.49
C THR A 65 12.48 9.17 -8.76
N SER A 66 13.17 8.68 -7.71
CA SER A 66 14.31 7.77 -7.87
C SER A 66 13.92 6.32 -8.16
N SER A 67 12.80 5.87 -7.59
CA SER A 67 12.31 4.50 -7.67
C SER A 67 10.79 4.51 -7.67
N ARG A 68 10.16 3.74 -8.55
CA ARG A 68 8.70 3.64 -8.63
C ARG A 68 8.27 2.19 -8.63
N ILE A 69 7.41 1.83 -7.69
CA ILE A 69 6.91 0.45 -7.56
C ILE A 69 5.39 0.50 -7.37
N GLY A 70 4.67 -0.12 -8.30
CA GLY A 70 3.22 -0.32 -8.25
C GLY A 70 2.88 -1.76 -7.89
N PHE A 71 1.93 -1.97 -6.97
CA PHE A 71 1.47 -3.31 -6.63
C PHE A 71 0.04 -3.33 -6.04
N TRP A 72 -0.63 -4.48 -6.18
CA TRP A 72 -1.91 -4.74 -5.53
C TRP A 72 -1.70 -5.24 -4.11
N TRP A 73 -2.05 -4.42 -3.12
CA TRP A 73 -1.94 -4.77 -1.72
C TRP A 73 -3.24 -5.42 -1.20
N GLN A 74 -3.12 -6.67 -0.75
CA GLN A 74 -4.21 -7.43 -0.14
C GLN A 74 -4.70 -6.77 1.16
N GLN A 75 -6.01 -6.73 1.35
CA GLN A 75 -6.66 -6.24 2.57
C GLN A 75 -7.06 -7.42 3.47
N ARG A 76 -7.85 -7.16 4.51
CA ARG A 76 -8.34 -8.22 5.41
C ARG A 76 -9.08 -9.34 4.67
N HIS A 77 -9.87 -8.99 3.64
CA HIS A 77 -10.51 -9.98 2.77
C HIS A 77 -9.55 -10.36 1.62
N PRO A 78 -9.34 -11.66 1.32
CA PRO A 78 -8.32 -12.11 0.37
C PRO A 78 -8.53 -11.60 -1.05
N LEU A 79 -9.80 -11.45 -1.45
CA LEU A 79 -10.20 -10.92 -2.75
C LEU A 79 -10.36 -9.40 -2.78
N VAL A 80 -10.16 -8.69 -1.66
CA VAL A 80 -10.20 -7.21 -1.65
C VAL A 80 -8.77 -6.68 -1.69
N ARG A 81 -8.46 -5.89 -2.70
CA ARG A 81 -7.12 -5.32 -2.90
C ARG A 81 -7.19 -3.83 -3.15
N ARG A 82 -6.11 -3.12 -2.83
CA ARG A 82 -5.90 -1.70 -3.18
C ARG A 82 -4.69 -1.60 -4.09
N TRP A 83 -4.76 -0.75 -5.10
CA TRP A 83 -3.55 -0.39 -5.83
C TRP A 83 -2.72 0.57 -4.98
N VAL A 84 -1.42 0.30 -4.91
CA VAL A 84 -0.45 1.11 -4.18
C VAL A 84 0.69 1.44 -5.12
N VAL A 85 1.00 2.73 -5.26
CA VAL A 85 2.24 3.19 -5.89
C VAL A 85 3.14 3.78 -4.81
N ARG A 86 4.39 3.34 -4.79
CA ARG A 86 5.43 3.85 -3.90
C ARG A 86 6.54 4.50 -4.71
N THR A 87 7.07 5.59 -4.18
CA THR A 87 8.28 6.22 -4.68
C THR A 87 9.10 6.87 -3.58
N ARG A 88 10.26 7.41 -3.94
CA ARG A 88 11.11 8.23 -3.08
C ARG A 88 11.58 9.45 -3.85
N PHE A 89 11.63 10.58 -3.14
CA PHE A 89 12.48 11.70 -3.49
C PHE A 89 13.78 11.53 -2.73
N GLU A 90 14.90 11.53 -3.44
CA GLU A 90 16.25 11.35 -2.89
C GLU A 90 17.07 12.64 -3.04
N ASP A 91 18.31 12.62 -2.53
CA ASP A 91 19.25 13.74 -2.62
C ASP A 91 18.72 15.06 -2.03
N LEU A 92 17.88 14.98 -0.99
CA LEU A 92 17.18 16.12 -0.39
C LEU A 92 18.06 16.99 0.53
N GLY A 93 19.34 17.15 0.21
CA GLY A 93 20.26 18.06 0.91
C GLY A 93 21.60 17.42 1.28
N ASP A 94 22.57 18.29 1.57
CA ASP A 94 23.85 17.93 2.20
C ASP A 94 23.73 18.00 3.73
N GLU A 95 24.49 17.17 4.44
CA GLU A 95 24.62 17.12 5.92
C GLU A 95 24.77 18.50 6.59
N GLN A 96 25.26 19.49 5.86
CA GLN A 96 25.55 20.83 6.36
C GLN A 96 24.38 21.83 6.27
N ARG A 97 23.31 21.54 5.50
CA ARG A 97 22.20 22.51 5.23
C ARG A 97 20.94 22.30 6.06
N GLY A 98 20.85 21.25 6.87
CA GLY A 98 19.70 20.96 7.72
C GLY A 98 18.78 19.86 7.16
N ASP A 99 17.63 19.67 7.80
CA ASP A 99 16.69 18.55 7.57
C ASP A 99 15.83 18.78 6.31
N GLY A 100 16.44 18.69 5.13
CA GLY A 100 15.77 18.94 3.85
C GLY A 100 14.61 17.98 3.56
N SER A 101 14.61 16.79 4.18
CA SER A 101 13.46 15.88 4.16
C SER A 101 12.22 16.48 4.84
N VAL A 102 12.39 17.19 5.95
CA VAL A 102 11.29 17.89 6.64
C VAL A 102 10.80 19.10 5.85
N ASP A 103 11.70 19.83 5.18
CA ASP A 103 11.31 20.95 4.33
C ASP A 103 10.49 20.49 3.11
N VAL A 104 10.88 19.37 2.50
CA VAL A 104 10.08 18.73 1.44
C VAL A 104 8.74 18.25 1.98
N LEU A 105 8.68 17.60 3.15
CA LEU A 105 7.40 17.22 3.76
C LEU A 105 6.49 18.43 4.02
N ARG A 106 7.05 19.55 4.47
CA ARG A 106 6.29 20.79 4.71
C ARG A 106 5.76 21.36 3.40
N SER A 107 6.60 21.41 2.37
CA SER A 107 6.24 21.88 1.03
C SER A 107 5.14 21.00 0.41
N LEU A 108 5.28 19.68 0.56
CA LEU A 108 4.26 18.71 0.17
C LEU A 108 2.94 18.93 0.94
N GLY A 109 3.00 19.14 2.26
CA GLY A 109 1.82 19.45 3.06
C GLY A 109 1.07 20.70 2.57
N ASN A 110 1.80 21.78 2.32
CA ASN A 110 1.22 23.02 1.80
C ASN A 110 0.59 22.81 0.42
N LEU A 111 1.31 22.14 -0.49
CA LEU A 111 0.81 21.81 -1.82
C LEU A 111 -0.49 20.99 -1.75
N LEU A 112 -0.55 19.99 -0.87
CA LEU A 112 -1.74 19.14 -0.72
C LEU A 112 -2.94 19.93 -0.18
N LEU A 113 -2.72 20.85 0.76
CA LEU A 113 -3.76 21.77 1.25
C LEU A 113 -4.26 22.71 0.15
N GLU A 114 -3.37 23.24 -0.69
CA GLU A 114 -3.73 24.06 -1.86
C GLU A 114 -4.58 23.26 -2.87
N LEU A 115 -4.24 21.99 -3.07
CA LEU A 115 -5.01 21.03 -3.88
C LEU A 115 -6.31 20.57 -3.23
N ARG A 116 -6.67 21.12 -2.05
CA ARG A 116 -7.88 20.77 -1.27
C ARG A 116 -7.90 19.33 -0.74
N TRP A 117 -6.74 18.72 -0.54
CA TRP A 117 -6.63 17.46 0.18
C TRP A 117 -6.72 17.73 1.69
N ASP A 118 -7.31 16.79 2.45
CA ASP A 118 -7.27 16.82 3.91
C ASP A 118 -5.91 16.27 4.38
N ALA A 119 -4.89 17.14 4.37
CA ALA A 119 -3.52 16.81 4.74
C ALA A 119 -3.24 17.11 6.21
N ARG A 120 -2.68 16.13 6.93
CA ARG A 120 -2.39 16.22 8.36
C ARG A 120 -1.07 15.53 8.72
N PRO A 121 -0.27 16.10 9.62
CA PRO A 121 0.86 15.38 10.21
C PRO A 121 0.33 14.22 11.07
N THR A 122 0.91 13.03 10.93
CA THR A 122 0.45 11.80 11.62
C THR A 122 1.53 11.14 12.48
N GLY A 123 2.79 11.41 12.24
CA GLY A 123 3.93 10.82 12.97
C GLY A 123 4.92 11.89 13.39
N ASN A 124 5.41 11.77 14.63
CA ASN A 124 6.40 12.71 15.17
C ASN A 124 7.84 12.23 14.94
N GLN A 125 8.09 10.92 14.92
CA GLN A 125 9.42 10.33 14.66
C GLN A 125 9.31 8.94 13.99
N PRO A 126 9.75 8.79 12.72
CA PRO A 126 10.10 9.88 11.80
C PRO A 126 8.87 10.75 11.49
N PRO A 127 9.07 12.03 11.09
CA PRO A 127 8.00 12.90 10.62
C PRO A 127 7.20 12.24 9.48
N GLU A 128 5.87 12.27 9.60
CA GLU A 128 4.97 11.68 8.64
C GLU A 128 3.79 12.61 8.36
N LEU A 129 3.37 12.63 7.09
CA LEU A 129 2.24 13.37 6.58
C LEU A 129 1.27 12.37 5.92
N THR A 130 -0.01 12.43 6.28
CA THR A 130 -1.08 11.71 5.59
C THR A 130 -2.04 12.72 4.96
N ALA A 131 -2.47 12.47 3.73
CA ALA A 131 -3.45 13.29 3.06
C ALA A 131 -4.53 12.45 2.36
N LEU A 132 -5.76 12.96 2.36
CA LEU A 132 -6.93 12.31 1.74
C LEU A 132 -7.57 13.20 0.68
N ALA A 133 -7.89 12.63 -0.48
CA ALA A 133 -8.74 13.24 -1.50
C ALA A 133 -9.72 12.18 -2.02
N GLY A 134 -10.96 12.25 -1.53
CA GLY A 134 -11.97 11.24 -1.82
C GLY A 134 -11.47 9.84 -1.43
N PRO A 135 -11.40 8.88 -2.36
CA PRO A 135 -11.01 7.52 -2.05
C PRO A 135 -9.50 7.27 -2.16
N VAL A 136 -8.71 8.31 -2.46
CA VAL A 136 -7.25 8.25 -2.56
C VAL A 136 -6.62 8.76 -1.28
N ARG A 137 -5.62 8.02 -0.80
CA ARG A 137 -4.78 8.40 0.33
C ARG A 137 -3.33 8.52 -0.12
N LEU A 138 -2.69 9.61 0.27
CA LEU A 138 -1.24 9.79 0.15
C LEU A 138 -0.62 9.74 1.54
N VAL A 139 0.48 9.01 1.67
CA VAL A 139 1.29 8.94 2.89
C VAL A 139 2.71 9.28 2.51
N ALA A 140 3.30 10.26 3.18
CA ALA A 140 4.67 10.68 3.00
C ALA A 140 5.42 10.59 4.33
N ARG A 141 6.64 10.07 4.29
CA ARG A 141 7.46 9.88 5.48
C ARG A 141 8.89 10.33 5.22
N ALA A 142 9.42 11.13 6.14
CA ALA A 142 10.82 11.55 6.10
C ALA A 142 11.74 10.37 6.44
N ALA A 143 12.86 10.32 5.74
CA ALA A 143 14.03 9.51 6.02
C ALA A 143 15.26 10.42 5.90
N PRO A 144 16.45 10.00 6.37
CA PRO A 144 17.68 10.74 6.10
C PRO A 144 17.85 10.97 4.59
N TYR A 145 17.95 12.24 4.20
CA TYR A 145 18.15 12.72 2.81
C TYR A 145 17.09 12.28 1.79
N ALA A 146 15.94 11.78 2.25
CA ALA A 146 14.89 11.28 1.38
C ALA A 146 13.48 11.46 1.97
N VAL A 147 12.49 11.54 1.10
CA VAL A 147 11.07 11.43 1.48
C VAL A 147 10.46 10.26 0.71
N GLY A 148 10.00 9.25 1.44
CA GLY A 148 9.23 8.16 0.88
C GLY A 148 7.78 8.59 0.69
N LEU A 149 7.21 8.33 -0.47
CA LEU A 149 5.84 8.69 -0.83
C LEU A 149 5.06 7.44 -1.25
N GLN A 150 3.83 7.31 -0.76
CA GLN A 150 2.93 6.22 -1.10
C GLN A 150 1.55 6.76 -1.43
N VAL A 151 1.05 6.47 -2.64
CA VAL A 151 -0.32 6.71 -3.05
C VAL A 151 -1.09 5.39 -2.95
N VAL A 152 -2.21 5.39 -2.22
CA VAL A 152 -3.07 4.25 -1.97
C VAL A 152 -4.45 4.55 -2.53
N GLY A 153 -4.88 3.75 -3.49
CA GLY A 153 -6.21 3.85 -4.06
C GLY A 153 -7.30 3.22 -3.18
N GLN A 154 -8.50 3.22 -3.75
CA GLN A 154 -9.68 2.62 -3.15
C GLN A 154 -9.62 1.09 -3.15
N PRO A 155 -10.36 0.43 -2.24
CA PRO A 155 -10.48 -1.03 -2.27
C PRO A 155 -11.32 -1.48 -3.46
N PHE A 156 -10.90 -2.57 -4.09
CA PHE A 156 -11.64 -3.28 -5.14
C PHE A 156 -11.81 -4.73 -4.76
N TYR A 157 -13.00 -5.30 -5.01
CA TYR A 157 -13.20 -6.74 -5.00
C TYR A 157 -12.72 -7.32 -6.33
N LEU A 158 -11.58 -8.00 -6.31
CA LEU A 158 -10.95 -8.61 -7.47
C LEU A 158 -11.19 -10.11 -7.45
N THR A 159 -11.91 -10.60 -8.45
CA THR A 159 -12.08 -12.04 -8.68
C THR A 159 -10.81 -12.62 -9.30
N GLU A 160 -10.59 -13.93 -9.17
CA GLU A 160 -9.43 -14.61 -9.76
C GLU A 160 -9.23 -14.32 -11.26
N PRO A 161 -10.28 -14.30 -12.12
CA PRO A 161 -10.12 -13.94 -13.52
C PRO A 161 -9.60 -12.51 -13.73
N VAL A 162 -10.07 -11.57 -12.92
CA VAL A 162 -9.65 -10.15 -13.00
C VAL A 162 -8.21 -10.01 -12.51
N ILE A 163 -7.82 -10.74 -11.46
CA ILE A 163 -6.43 -10.75 -10.96
C ILE A 163 -5.48 -11.22 -12.06
N ALA A 164 -5.79 -12.33 -12.72
CA ALA A 164 -4.97 -12.87 -13.81
C ALA A 164 -4.82 -11.86 -14.96
N GLN A 165 -5.93 -11.28 -15.43
CA GLN A 165 -5.91 -10.32 -16.55
C GLN A 165 -5.16 -9.02 -16.20
N VAL A 166 -5.31 -8.52 -14.97
CA VAL A 166 -4.59 -7.31 -14.54
C VAL A 166 -3.10 -7.60 -14.37
N ALA A 167 -2.69 -8.81 -13.98
CA ALA A 167 -1.29 -9.19 -13.91
C ALA A 167 -0.64 -9.27 -15.31
N GLU A 168 -1.37 -9.79 -16.31
CA GLU A 168 -0.92 -9.84 -17.71
C GLU A 168 -0.77 -8.46 -18.34
N GLN A 169 -1.64 -7.52 -17.98
CA GLN A 169 -1.68 -6.17 -18.57
C GLN A 169 -0.89 -5.12 -17.77
N GLY A 170 -0.53 -5.43 -16.52
CA GLY A 170 0.11 -4.53 -15.56
C GLY A 170 1.59 -4.79 -15.31
N ALA A 171 2.22 -5.73 -16.03
CA ALA A 171 3.67 -5.86 -16.01
C ALA A 171 4.30 -4.60 -16.63
N PRO A 172 5.14 -3.84 -15.90
CA PRO A 172 5.89 -2.76 -16.52
C PRO A 172 6.78 -3.36 -17.62
N ALA A 173 6.78 -2.73 -18.80
CA ALA A 173 7.75 -2.98 -19.86
C ALA A 173 9.15 -2.52 -19.45
#